data_AF-A0A6Y4AK76-F1
#
_entry.id   AF-A0A6Y4AK76-F1
#
_cell.length_a   1.000
_cell.length_b   1.000
_cell.length_c   1.000
_cell.angle_alpha   90.00
_cell.angle_beta   90.00
_cell.angle_gamma   90.00
#
_symmetry.space_group_name_H-M   'P 1'
#
loop_
_entity.id
_entity.type
_entity.pdbx_description
1 polymer ?
#
loop_
_entity_poly.entity_id
_entity_poly.type
_entity_poly.pdbx_seq_one_letter_code
_entity_poly.pdbx_strand_id
1 'polypeptide(L)' 'MLRHIQNSLGSVYRSNTATPQGQIIHHRNFQSQFDTTGNTLYN' A
#
# COMPACT_ATOMS: atom_id res chain seq x y z
N MET A 1 -24.98 1.08 -11.18
CA MET A 1 -23.68 0.39 -10.94
C MET A 1 -22.50 1.34 -10.80
N LEU A 2 -22.39 2.42 -11.57
CA LEU A 2 -21.25 3.36 -11.48
C LEU A 2 -21.05 4.04 -10.11
N ARG A 3 -22.12 4.27 -9.35
CA ARG A 3 -22.08 4.87 -8.01
C ARG A 3 -21.37 3.99 -6.95
N HIS A 4 -21.43 2.66 -7.08
CA HIS A 4 -20.72 1.77 -6.14
C HIS A 4 -19.21 1.77 -6.37
N ILE A 5 -18.77 1.90 -7.63
CA ILE A 5 -17.36 1.99 -8.00
C ILE A 5 -16.77 3.33 -7.50
N GLN A 6 -17.53 4.42 -7.58
CA GLN A 6 -17.10 5.73 -7.08
C GLN A 6 -16.90 5.73 -5.55
N ASN A 7 -17.75 5.02 -4.81
CA ASN A 7 -17.62 4.89 -3.35
C ASN A 7 -16.44 3.99 -2.93
N SER A 8 -16.14 2.93 -3.69
CA SER A 8 -14.96 2.09 -3.42
C SER A 8 -13.66 2.83 -3.71
N LEU A 9 -13.61 3.67 -4.76
CA LEU A 9 -12.43 4.49 -5.07
C LEU A 9 -12.24 5.60 -4.03
N GLY A 10 -13.31 6.28 -3.61
CA GLY A 10 -13.22 7.31 -2.56
C GLY A 10 -12.74 6.79 -1.20
N SER A 11 -12.99 5.50 -0.88
CA SER A 11 -12.51 4.86 0.34
C SER A 11 -11.02 4.52 0.30
N VAL A 12 -10.46 4.23 -0.89
CA VAL A 12 -9.01 3.95 -1.06
C VAL A 12 -8.20 5.24 -1.01
N TYR A 13 -8.77 6.38 -1.42
CA TYR A 13 -8.13 7.71 -1.40
C TYR A 13 -8.17 8.43 -0.03
N ARG A 14 -8.65 7.78 1.03
CA ARG A 14 -8.43 8.23 2.42
C ARG A 14 -7.30 7.43 3.07
N SER A 15 -6.15 7.33 2.41
CA SER A 15 -4.93 7.04 3.16
C SER A 15 -4.62 8.29 3.99
N ASN A 16 -4.85 8.21 5.29
CA ASN A 16 -4.31 9.17 6.25
C ASN A 16 -2.78 9.25 6.05
N THR A 17 -2.30 10.26 5.33
CA THR A 17 -0.87 10.60 5.21
C THR A 17 -0.38 11.44 6.39
N ALA A 18 -1.15 11.53 7.46
CA ALA A 18 -0.66 11.99 8.75
C ALA A 18 -0.19 10.75 9.52
N THR A 19 1.12 10.55 9.65
CA THR A 19 1.68 9.72 10.71
C THR A 19 1.22 10.33 12.03
N PRO A 20 0.31 9.70 12.79
CA PRO A 20 -0.06 10.22 14.10
C PRO A 20 1.20 10.14 14.95
N GLN A 21 1.68 11.28 15.43
CA GLN A 21 2.73 11.34 16.43
C GLN A 21 2.24 10.51 17.63
N GLY A 22 2.82 9.33 17.83
CA GLY A 22 2.32 8.31 18.78
C GLY A 22 2.26 6.88 18.25
N GLN A 23 2.45 6.65 16.94
CA GLN A 23 2.63 5.31 16.39
C GLN A 23 4.13 4.94 16.27
N ILE A 24 4.50 3.73 16.70
CA ILE A 24 5.87 3.22 16.61
C ILE A 24 6.12 2.75 15.17
N ILE A 25 7.16 3.30 14.52
CA ILE A 25 7.60 2.89 13.19
C ILE A 25 8.89 2.09 13.32
N HIS A 26 8.88 0.84 12.86
CA HIS A 26 10.08 0.00 12.83
C HIS A 26 10.86 0.21 11.52
N HIS A 27 12.16 0.50 11.63
CA HIS A 27 13.05 0.59 10.47
C HIS A 27 13.61 -0.80 10.15
N ARG A 28 13.09 -1.42 9.09
CA ARG A 28 13.56 -2.71 8.56
C ARG A 28 13.82 -2.57 7.07
N ASN A 29 14.81 -3.31 6.57
CA ASN A 29 15.06 -3.39 5.14
C ASN A 29 13.94 -4.21 4.49
N PHE A 30 13.38 -3.68 3.40
CA PHE A 30 12.44 -4.41 2.56
C PHE A 30 13.21 -5.14 1.46
N GLN A 31 12.91 -6.41 1.25
CA GLN A 31 13.42 -7.20 0.13
C GLN A 31 12.23 -7.78 -0.62
N SER A 32 12.16 -7.50 -1.93
CA SER A 32 11.11 -8.02 -2.80
C SER A 32 11.33 -9.51 -3.07
N GLN A 33 10.23 -10.25 -3.18
CA GLN A 33 10.24 -11.62 -3.74
C GLN A 33 10.30 -11.61 -5.27
N PHE A 34 10.09 -10.46 -5.90
CA PHE A 34 10.27 -10.31 -7.33
C PHE A 34 11.75 -10.13 -7.68
N ASP A 35 12.11 -10.60 -8.86
CA ASP A 35 13.38 -10.20 -9.48
C ASP A 35 13.44 -8.69 -9.71
N THR A 36 14.64 -8.18 -10.01
CA THR A 36 14.89 -6.76 -10.28
C THR A 36 14.07 -6.22 -11.46
N THR A 37 13.73 -7.08 -12.42
CA THR A 37 12.97 -6.70 -13.61
C THR A 37 11.45 -6.75 -13.39
N GLY A 38 11.00 -7.29 -12.26
CA GLY A 38 9.59 -7.51 -11.93
C GLY A 38 8.92 -8.66 -12.68
N ASN A 39 9.68 -9.49 -13.41
CA ASN A 39 9.09 -10.50 -14.30
C ASN A 39 8.97 -11.89 -13.67
N THR A 40 9.80 -12.19 -12.67
CA THR A 40 9.82 -13.47 -11.97
C THR A 40 9.51 -13.29 -10.50
N LEU A 41 8.64 -14.14 -9.96
CA LEU A 41 8.31 -14.22 -8.54
C LEU A 41 8.96 -15.47 -7.93
N TYR A 42 9.76 -15.29 -6.88
CA TYR A 42 10.38 -16.37 -6.13
C TYR A 42 9.54 -16.76 -4.90
N ASN A 43 9.56 -18.05 -4.56
CA ASN A 43 8.82 -18.61 -3.41
C ASN A 43 9.71 -18.74 -2.18
#